data_AF-A0A2V0QUT0-F1
#
_entry.id   AF-A0A2V0QUT0-F1
#
_cell.length_a   1.000
_cell.length_b   1.000
_cell.length_c   1.000
_cell.angle_alpha   90.00
_cell.angle_beta   90.00
_cell.angle_gamma   90.00
#
_symmetry.space_group_name_H-M   'P 1'
#
loop_
_entity.id
_entity.type
_entity.pdbx_description
1 polymer ?
#
loop_
_entity_poly.entity_id
_entity_poly.type
_entity_poly.pdbx_seq_one_letter_code
_entity_poly.pdbx_strand_id
1 'polypeptide(L)'
;MNNSWPSLIGFTDGNDFQINANTDDNAAMNEQKDSLNMTHSKQHTRQQPPVVHKTIRERALHATLFEVGGVILVAPLLAWIMDHSLAMMGIMTVMISTIAMLWNMLYNALFDRLRSRFGFAMTAMTRILHAIGFEAGLILAVVPLAAWWLSISLMQAFWLDIGLLLMFLPYTMLFNWAYDAVRERLVQRRMASCEA
;
A
#
# COMPACT_ATOMS: atom_id res chain seq x y z
N MET A 1 25.37 -61.56 7.20
CA MET A 1 25.99 -62.77 6.64
C MET A 1 26.95 -62.35 5.54
N ASN A 2 28.20 -62.83 5.62
CA ASN A 2 29.25 -62.86 4.60
C ASN A 2 29.93 -61.50 4.28
N ASN A 3 31.03 -61.08 4.92
CA ASN A 3 32.38 -61.66 5.10
C ASN A 3 33.31 -61.47 3.89
N SER A 4 34.56 -61.14 4.24
CA SER A 4 35.83 -61.35 3.51
C SER A 4 36.16 -60.47 2.30
N TRP A 5 37.06 -59.51 2.55
CA TRP A 5 38.16 -59.18 1.63
C TRP A 5 39.34 -60.15 1.89
N PRO A 6 40.01 -60.68 0.86
CA PRO A 6 41.42 -61.09 0.91
C PRO A 6 42.29 -60.07 0.15
N SER A 7 43.31 -59.46 0.78
CA SER A 7 44.72 -59.91 0.78
C SER A 7 45.37 -59.65 -0.62
N LEU A 8 46.56 -59.09 -0.86
CA LEU A 8 47.80 -58.76 -0.13
C LEU A 8 48.67 -57.88 -1.05
N ILE A 9 49.49 -57.03 -0.43
CA ILE A 9 50.88 -56.64 -0.79
C ILE A 9 51.17 -56.19 -2.24
N GLY A 10 51.50 -54.91 -2.37
CA GLY A 10 52.41 -54.38 -3.40
C GLY A 10 53.40 -53.43 -2.74
N PHE A 11 54.64 -53.90 -2.55
CA PHE A 11 55.79 -53.11 -2.11
C PHE A 11 56.37 -52.39 -3.33
N THR A 12 56.45 -51.06 -3.30
CA THR A 12 57.37 -50.26 -4.14
C THR A 12 57.86 -49.04 -3.37
N ASP A 13 59.15 -48.78 -3.53
CA ASP A 13 60.03 -47.92 -2.75
C ASP A 13 59.68 -46.42 -2.66
N GLY A 14 60.21 -45.82 -1.59
CA GLY A 14 61.14 -44.70 -1.73
C GLY A 14 60.54 -43.31 -1.96
N ASN A 15 60.46 -42.55 -0.86
CA ASN A 15 60.52 -41.08 -0.81
C ASN A 15 59.73 -40.33 -1.89
N ASP A 16 58.43 -40.14 -1.68
CA ASP A 16 57.71 -38.97 -2.16
C ASP A 16 56.33 -38.91 -1.52
N PHE A 17 56.22 -38.31 -0.33
CA PHE A 17 55.03 -37.55 0.08
C PHE A 17 55.30 -36.83 1.41
N GLN A 18 55.91 -35.66 1.34
CA GLN A 18 55.66 -34.63 2.36
C GLN A 18 54.19 -34.24 2.22
N ILE A 19 53.32 -34.82 3.06
CA ILE A 19 51.95 -34.32 3.23
C ILE A 19 52.08 -32.89 3.74
N ASN A 20 51.86 -31.95 2.84
CA ASN A 20 51.71 -30.54 3.17
C ASN A 20 50.39 -30.36 3.92
N ALA A 21 50.41 -30.64 5.23
CA ALA A 21 49.26 -30.55 6.14
C ALA A 21 48.65 -29.14 6.26
N ASN A 22 49.18 -28.14 5.56
CA ASN A 22 48.62 -26.80 5.48
C ASN A 22 47.71 -26.58 4.27
N THR A 23 47.66 -27.49 3.28
CA THR A 23 46.88 -27.24 2.05
C THR A 23 45.41 -27.65 2.20
N ASP A 24 45.14 -28.72 2.93
CA ASP A 24 43.79 -29.29 3.06
C ASP A 24 42.89 -28.47 4.02
N ASP A 25 43.47 -27.92 5.10
CA ASP A 25 42.75 -27.09 6.06
C ASP A 25 42.31 -25.74 5.45
N ASN A 26 43.13 -25.18 4.56
CA ASN A 26 42.81 -23.93 3.87
C ASN A 26 41.74 -24.14 2.79
N ALA A 27 41.71 -25.30 2.14
CA ALA A 27 40.68 -25.66 1.17
C ALA A 27 39.30 -25.84 1.82
N ALA A 28 39.22 -26.62 2.91
CA ALA A 28 37.99 -26.83 3.65
C ALA A 28 37.44 -25.53 4.28
N MET A 29 38.33 -24.64 4.74
CA MET A 29 37.92 -23.34 5.29
C MET A 29 37.46 -22.35 4.20
N ASN A 30 37.92 -22.50 2.95
CA ASN A 30 37.44 -21.70 1.82
C ASN A 30 36.08 -22.20 1.31
N GLU A 31 35.87 -23.52 1.23
CA GLU A 31 34.56 -24.10 0.87
C GLU A 31 33.47 -23.80 1.91
N GLN A 32 33.82 -23.78 3.20
CA GLN A 32 32.93 -23.37 4.29
C GLN A 32 32.60 -21.86 4.20
N LYS A 33 33.59 -21.01 3.88
CA LYS A 33 33.36 -19.57 3.68
C LYS A 33 32.53 -19.29 2.43
N ASP A 34 32.74 -20.03 1.36
CA ASP A 34 31.97 -19.91 0.12
C ASP A 34 30.54 -20.42 0.29
N SER A 35 30.33 -21.50 1.04
CA SER A 35 28.98 -21.98 1.40
C SER A 35 28.25 -21.04 2.37
N LEU A 36 28.96 -20.42 3.32
CA LEU A 36 28.41 -19.37 4.19
C LEU A 36 28.08 -18.08 3.42
N ASN A 37 28.95 -17.66 2.49
CA ASN A 37 28.70 -16.52 1.59
C ASN A 37 27.54 -16.81 0.62
N MET A 38 27.41 -18.06 0.13
CA MET A 38 26.28 -18.52 -0.70
C MET A 38 24.96 -18.59 0.06
N THR A 39 25.00 -18.82 1.38
CA THR A 39 23.80 -18.83 2.23
C THR A 39 23.37 -17.40 2.60
N HIS A 40 24.33 -16.49 2.81
CA HIS A 40 24.04 -15.08 3.06
C HIS A 40 23.64 -14.28 1.81
N SER A 41 24.09 -14.65 0.60
CA SER A 41 23.70 -13.94 -0.63
C SER A 41 22.25 -14.27 -1.08
N LYS A 42 21.70 -15.41 -0.66
CA LYS A 42 20.36 -15.85 -1.06
C LYS A 42 19.21 -15.12 -0.35
N GLN A 43 19.46 -14.26 0.64
CA GLN A 43 18.40 -13.64 1.45
C GLN A 43 18.13 -12.16 1.20
N HIS A 44 18.90 -11.47 0.34
CA HIS A 44 18.74 -10.01 0.14
C HIS A 44 18.19 -9.56 -1.22
N THR A 45 17.50 -10.45 -1.95
CA THR A 45 16.75 -10.04 -3.14
C THR A 45 15.32 -10.59 -3.11
N ARG A 46 14.55 -10.27 -2.06
CA ARG A 46 13.09 -10.15 -2.28
C ARG A 46 12.90 -8.99 -3.23
N GLN A 47 12.88 -9.30 -4.53
CA GLN A 47 12.47 -8.36 -5.56
C GLN A 47 11.09 -7.85 -5.17
N GLN A 48 11.04 -6.63 -4.65
CA GLN A 48 9.77 -5.92 -4.58
C GLN A 48 9.28 -5.83 -6.03
N PRO A 49 8.02 -6.23 -6.32
CA PRO A 49 7.49 -6.12 -7.67
C PRO A 49 7.71 -4.67 -8.15
N PRO A 50 8.10 -4.46 -9.43
CA PRO A 50 8.36 -3.12 -9.94
C PRO A 50 7.15 -2.25 -9.64
N VAL A 51 7.34 -1.24 -8.78
CA VAL A 51 6.26 -0.36 -8.34
C VAL A 51 5.81 0.42 -9.57
N VAL A 52 4.73 -0.03 -10.21
CA VAL A 52 4.21 0.58 -11.45
C VAL A 52 3.90 2.04 -11.12
N HIS A 53 4.79 2.94 -11.55
CA HIS A 53 4.69 4.35 -11.23
C HIS A 53 3.55 4.93 -12.06
N LYS A 54 2.34 5.01 -11.47
CA LYS A 54 1.19 5.69 -12.09
C LYS A 54 1.65 7.09 -12.52
N THR A 55 1.63 7.34 -13.83
CA THR A 55 2.03 8.63 -14.41
C THR A 55 1.18 9.73 -13.79
N ILE A 56 1.72 10.94 -13.64
CA ILE A 56 0.99 12.09 -13.05
C ILE A 56 -0.36 12.30 -13.76
N ARG A 57 -0.43 12.05 -15.07
CA ARG A 57 -1.69 12.09 -15.85
C ARG A 57 -2.71 11.05 -15.42
N GLU A 58 -2.31 9.81 -15.11
CA GLU A 58 -3.23 8.78 -14.61
C GLU A 58 -3.76 9.13 -13.22
N ARG A 59 -2.93 9.74 -12.37
CA ARG A 59 -3.33 10.19 -11.03
C ARG A 59 -4.32 11.35 -11.10
N ALA A 60 -4.05 12.33 -11.95
CA ALA A 60 -4.95 13.46 -12.17
C ALA A 60 -6.29 12.99 -12.76
N LEU A 61 -6.28 12.14 -13.79
CA LEU A 61 -7.51 11.58 -14.37
C LEU A 61 -8.32 10.80 -13.33
N HIS A 62 -7.66 9.95 -12.54
CA HIS A 62 -8.32 9.19 -11.47
C HIS A 62 -8.95 10.13 -10.44
N ALA A 63 -8.20 11.14 -9.95
CA ALA A 63 -8.71 12.10 -8.97
C ALA A 63 -9.91 12.88 -9.52
N THR A 64 -9.84 13.37 -10.76
CA THR A 64 -10.94 14.10 -11.39
C THR A 64 -12.17 13.21 -11.62
N LEU A 65 -12.00 11.98 -12.09
CA LEU A 65 -13.10 11.03 -12.27
C LEU A 65 -13.76 10.69 -10.92
N PHE A 66 -12.95 10.50 -9.88
CA PHE A 66 -13.42 10.22 -8.54
C PHE A 66 -14.24 11.38 -7.97
N GLU A 67 -13.74 12.60 -8.13
CA GLU A 67 -14.40 13.82 -7.65
C GLU A 67 -15.71 14.08 -8.39
N VAL A 68 -15.71 14.01 -9.73
CA VAL A 68 -16.92 14.17 -10.54
C VAL A 68 -17.95 13.09 -10.23
N GLY A 69 -17.53 11.83 -10.11
CA GLY A 69 -18.42 10.73 -9.73
C GLY A 69 -19.01 10.91 -8.33
N GLY A 70 -18.21 11.41 -7.39
CA GLY A 70 -18.63 11.74 -6.04
C GLY A 70 -19.69 12.84 -6.02
N VAL A 71 -19.48 13.92 -6.78
CA VAL A 71 -20.45 15.02 -6.91
C VAL A 71 -21.77 14.54 -7.52
N ILE A 72 -21.70 13.74 -8.59
CA ILE A 72 -22.90 13.18 -9.25
C ILE A 72 -23.70 12.27 -8.31
N LEU A 73 -23.03 11.55 -7.41
CA LEU A 73 -23.69 10.66 -6.45
C LEU A 73 -24.29 11.44 -5.27
N VAL A 74 -23.48 12.32 -4.66
CA VAL A 74 -23.79 12.95 -3.37
C VAL A 74 -24.73 14.14 -3.52
N ALA A 75 -24.56 14.96 -4.55
CA ALA A 75 -25.35 16.19 -4.69
C ALA A 75 -26.86 15.90 -4.86
N PRO A 76 -27.30 14.96 -5.70
CA PRO A 76 -28.73 14.62 -5.81
C PRO A 76 -29.28 13.99 -4.54
N LEU A 77 -28.49 13.16 -3.86
CA LEU A 77 -28.90 12.51 -2.62
C LEU A 77 -29.12 13.55 -1.51
N LEU A 78 -28.18 14.47 -1.33
CA LEU A 78 -28.32 15.56 -0.35
C LEU A 78 -29.47 16.48 -0.72
N ALA A 79 -29.66 16.81 -2.00
CA ALA A 79 -30.77 17.64 -2.45
C ALA A 79 -32.12 17.01 -2.13
N TRP A 80 -32.23 15.69 -2.29
CA TRP A 80 -33.45 14.95 -1.98
C TRP A 80 -33.72 14.85 -0.48
N ILE A 81 -32.68 14.61 0.35
CA ILE A 81 -32.85 14.48 1.81
C ILE A 81 -33.11 15.85 2.47
N MET A 82 -32.43 16.90 2.01
CA MET A 82 -32.43 18.22 2.65
C MET A 82 -33.42 19.20 2.00
N ASP A 83 -34.16 18.77 0.98
CA ASP A 83 -35.14 19.58 0.22
C ASP A 83 -34.55 20.92 -0.29
N HIS A 84 -33.29 20.87 -0.73
CA HIS A 84 -32.56 22.03 -1.24
C HIS A 84 -32.23 21.88 -2.73
N SER A 85 -31.95 23.01 -3.39
CA SER A 85 -31.60 23.00 -4.82
C SER A 85 -30.34 22.17 -5.10
N LEU A 86 -30.35 21.45 -6.24
CA LEU A 86 -29.21 20.62 -6.67
C LEU A 86 -27.92 21.43 -6.81
N ALA A 87 -28.01 22.68 -7.28
CA ALA A 87 -26.85 23.56 -7.43
C ALA A 87 -26.20 23.88 -6.07
N MET A 88 -27.02 24.19 -5.06
CA MET A 88 -26.53 24.49 -3.70
C MET A 88 -25.87 23.26 -3.06
N MET A 89 -26.44 22.07 -3.24
CA MET A 89 -25.86 20.82 -2.76
C MET A 89 -24.61 20.39 -3.54
N GLY A 90 -24.56 20.69 -4.84
CA GLY A 90 -23.39 20.48 -5.68
C GLY A 90 -22.19 21.29 -5.21
N ILE A 91 -22.38 22.59 -4.96
CA ILE A 91 -21.34 23.47 -4.41
C ILE A 91 -20.86 22.95 -3.05
N MET A 92 -21.78 22.60 -2.16
CA MET A 92 -21.46 22.05 -0.85
C MET A 92 -20.63 20.76 -0.95
N THR A 93 -20.99 19.86 -1.86
CA THR A 93 -20.28 18.60 -2.09
C THR A 93 -18.85 18.84 -2.60
N VAL A 94 -18.66 19.80 -3.49
CA VAL A 94 -17.32 20.21 -3.96
C VAL A 94 -16.50 20.80 -2.79
N MET A 95 -17.12 21.63 -1.94
CA MET A 95 -16.45 22.17 -0.75
C MET A 95 -16.02 21.07 0.22
N ILE A 96 -16.91 20.12 0.54
CA ILE A 96 -16.61 19.01 1.45
C ILE A 96 -15.49 18.13 0.87
N SER A 97 -15.58 17.74 -0.41
CA SER A 97 -14.54 16.91 -1.03
C SER A 97 -13.18 17.61 -1.07
N THR A 98 -13.15 18.91 -1.33
CA THR A 98 -11.92 19.71 -1.27
C THR A 98 -11.34 19.73 0.14
N ILE A 99 -12.17 19.98 1.17
CA ILE A 99 -11.74 19.98 2.58
C ILE A 99 -11.22 18.60 2.97
N ALA A 100 -11.93 17.53 2.60
CA ALA A 100 -11.54 16.16 2.89
C ALA A 100 -10.19 15.82 2.24
N MET A 101 -9.96 16.24 1.00
CA MET A 101 -8.69 16.05 0.29
C MET A 101 -7.54 16.79 0.99
N LEU A 102 -7.73 18.07 1.31
CA LEU A 102 -6.72 18.88 1.99
C LEU A 102 -6.42 18.34 3.39
N TRP A 103 -7.45 17.95 4.13
CA TRP A 103 -7.31 17.35 5.45
C TRP A 103 -6.58 15.99 5.39
N ASN A 104 -6.92 15.13 4.43
CA ASN A 104 -6.21 13.87 4.19
C ASN A 104 -4.72 14.09 3.93
N MET A 105 -4.36 15.05 3.09
CA MET A 105 -2.95 15.37 2.84
C MET A 105 -2.26 15.90 4.11
N LEU A 106 -2.90 16.84 4.82
CA LEU A 106 -2.35 17.45 6.04
C LEU A 106 -2.17 16.43 7.17
N TYR A 107 -3.20 15.63 7.44
CA TYR A 107 -3.19 14.63 8.51
C TYR A 107 -2.14 13.55 8.24
N ASN A 108 -2.07 13.04 7.00
CA ASN A 108 -1.06 12.06 6.61
C ASN A 108 0.35 12.63 6.78
N ALA A 109 0.60 13.87 6.33
CA ALA A 109 1.91 14.52 6.49
C ALA A 109 2.28 14.75 7.97
N LEU A 110 1.33 15.19 8.80
CA LEU A 110 1.54 15.40 10.23
C LEU A 110 1.86 14.08 10.94
N PHE A 111 1.10 13.05 10.63
CA PHE A 111 1.28 11.73 11.23
C PHE A 111 2.59 11.06 10.79
N ASP A 112 2.98 11.20 9.52
CA ASP A 112 4.26 10.73 9.02
C ASP A 112 5.43 11.45 9.72
N ARG A 113 5.32 12.77 9.91
CA ARG A 113 6.32 13.54 10.66
C ARG A 113 6.39 13.12 12.13
N LEU A 114 5.24 12.87 12.75
CA LEU A 114 5.15 12.39 14.13
C LEU A 114 5.80 11.01 14.25
N ARG A 115 5.50 10.11 13.32
CA ARG A 115 6.09 8.78 13.24
C ARG A 115 7.60 8.84 13.02
N SER A 116 8.08 9.69 12.11
CA SER A 116 9.51 9.88 11.87
C SER A 116 10.24 10.41 13.11
N ARG A 117 9.56 11.20 13.96
CA ARG A 117 10.15 11.76 15.17
C ARG A 117 10.18 10.78 16.34
N PHE A 118 9.14 9.96 16.49
CA PHE A 118 9.00 9.09 17.67
C PHE A 118 9.24 7.60 17.38
N GLY A 119 9.36 7.18 16.12
CA GLY A 119 9.77 5.83 15.73
C GLY A 119 8.76 4.71 16.04
N PHE A 120 7.48 5.02 16.25
CA PHE A 120 6.49 4.01 16.63
C PHE A 120 6.12 3.05 15.48
N ALA A 121 5.92 1.77 15.83
CA ALA A 121 5.46 0.74 14.90
C ALA A 121 3.96 0.91 14.57
N MET A 122 3.56 0.60 13.33
CA MET A 122 2.15 0.62 12.89
C MET A 122 1.38 -0.61 13.39
N THR A 123 1.23 -0.70 14.71
CA THR A 123 0.42 -1.75 15.36
C THR A 123 -1.07 -1.54 15.06
N ALA A 124 -1.88 -2.57 15.28
CA ALA A 124 -3.33 -2.46 15.10
C ALA A 124 -3.94 -1.31 15.92
N MET A 125 -3.47 -1.13 17.17
CA MET A 125 -3.89 -0.01 18.03
C MET A 125 -3.51 1.35 17.43
N THR A 126 -2.29 1.50 16.90
CA THR A 126 -1.85 2.73 16.25
C THR A 126 -2.71 3.07 15.02
N ARG A 127 -3.14 2.06 14.25
CA ARG A 127 -4.04 2.26 13.11
C ARG A 127 -5.44 2.71 13.52
N ILE A 128 -5.98 2.12 14.60
CA ILE A 128 -7.27 2.51 15.15
C ILE A 128 -7.22 3.95 15.65
N LEU A 129 -6.19 4.32 16.43
CA LEU A 129 -6.00 5.69 16.91
C LEU A 129 -5.84 6.69 15.77
N HIS A 130 -5.11 6.31 14.72
CA HIS A 130 -4.97 7.12 13.52
C HIS A 130 -6.31 7.32 12.80
N ALA A 131 -7.09 6.26 12.61
CA ALA A 131 -8.41 6.35 11.99
C ALA A 131 -9.37 7.23 12.81
N ILE A 132 -9.40 7.05 14.14
CA ILE A 132 -10.22 7.86 15.04
C ILE A 132 -9.80 9.33 15.00
N GLY A 133 -8.50 9.61 15.03
CA GLY A 133 -7.99 10.98 14.96
C GLY A 133 -8.24 11.65 13.61
N PHE A 134 -8.12 10.89 12.51
CA PHE A 134 -8.45 11.35 11.17
C PHE A 134 -9.91 11.76 11.07
N GLU A 135 -10.80 10.85 11.49
CA GLU A 135 -12.24 10.99 11.45
C GLU A 135 -12.72 12.15 12.34
N ALA A 136 -12.23 12.22 13.58
CA ALA A 136 -12.54 13.31 14.48
C ALA A 136 -12.12 14.68 13.93
N GLY A 137 -10.97 14.75 13.27
CA GLY A 137 -10.52 15.96 12.59
C GLY A 137 -11.41 16.38 11.43
N LEU A 138 -11.86 15.41 10.61
CA LEU A 138 -12.82 15.67 9.54
C LEU A 138 -14.16 16.15 10.08
N ILE A 139 -14.71 15.48 11.09
CA ILE A 139 -15.96 15.87 11.74
C ILE A 139 -15.89 17.32 12.23
N LEU A 140 -14.79 17.71 12.88
CA LEU A 140 -14.60 19.08 13.37
C LEU A 140 -14.51 20.13 12.25
N ALA A 141 -14.14 19.75 11.03
CA ALA A 141 -14.08 20.66 9.88
C ALA A 141 -15.42 20.67 9.10
N VAL A 142 -15.97 19.49 8.83
CA VAL A 142 -17.11 19.30 7.92
C VAL A 142 -18.44 19.56 8.63
N VAL A 143 -18.63 19.10 9.86
CA VAL A 143 -19.91 19.24 10.59
C VAL A 143 -20.27 20.70 10.85
N PRO A 144 -19.38 21.58 11.36
CA PRO A 144 -19.71 22.99 11.53
C PRO A 144 -19.99 23.70 10.22
N LEU A 145 -19.26 23.36 9.15
CA LEU A 145 -19.50 23.89 7.81
C LEU A 145 -20.89 23.49 7.31
N ALA A 146 -21.26 22.21 7.43
CA ALA A 146 -22.55 21.71 7.00
C ALA A 146 -23.70 22.32 7.80
N ALA A 147 -23.55 22.41 9.13
CA ALA A 147 -24.52 23.05 10.01
C ALA A 147 -24.75 24.52 9.64
N TRP A 148 -23.67 25.25 9.39
CA TRP A 148 -23.76 26.64 8.96
C TRP A 148 -24.37 26.79 7.56
N TRP A 149 -23.94 25.97 6.59
CA TRP A 149 -24.39 26.06 5.19
C TRP A 149 -25.87 25.69 5.02
N LEU A 150 -26.31 24.63 5.69
CA LEU A 150 -27.68 24.10 5.61
C LEU A 150 -28.61 24.73 6.66
N SER A 151 -28.08 25.58 7.55
CA SER A 151 -28.83 26.15 8.69
C SER A 151 -29.50 25.09 9.57
N ILE A 152 -28.83 23.96 9.77
CA ILE A 152 -29.29 22.84 10.61
C ILE A 152 -28.51 22.77 11.92
N SER A 153 -29.02 22.02 12.89
CA SER A 153 -28.30 21.80 14.16
C SER A 153 -27.00 21.00 13.94
N LEU A 154 -26.00 21.21 14.80
CA LEU A 154 -24.75 20.42 14.79
C LEU A 154 -25.00 18.92 14.89
N MET A 155 -26.02 18.51 15.65
CA MET A 155 -26.38 17.10 15.79
C MET A 155 -26.93 16.52 14.47
N GLN A 156 -27.78 17.27 13.76
CA GLN A 156 -28.26 16.84 12.43
C GLN A 156 -27.11 16.78 11.41
N ALA A 157 -26.23 17.77 11.41
CA ALA A 157 -25.04 17.78 10.55
C ALA A 157 -24.10 16.61 10.86
N PHE A 158 -23.96 16.20 12.13
CA PHE A 158 -23.21 15.01 12.51
C PHE A 158 -23.84 13.72 11.97
N TRP A 159 -25.17 13.56 12.05
CA TRP A 159 -25.85 12.42 11.43
C TRP A 159 -25.74 12.42 9.91
N LEU A 160 -25.78 13.60 9.28
CA LEU A 160 -25.51 13.77 7.85
C LEU A 160 -24.11 13.28 7.51
N ASP A 161 -23.10 13.67 8.28
CA ASP A 161 -21.70 13.26 8.07
C ASP A 161 -21.51 11.74 8.20
N ILE A 162 -22.14 11.10 9.20
CA ILE A 162 -22.17 9.63 9.31
C ILE A 162 -22.83 8.99 8.08
N GLY A 163 -23.98 9.52 7.65
CA GLY A 163 -24.69 9.02 6.47
C GLY A 163 -23.85 9.15 5.20
N LEU A 164 -23.17 10.29 5.04
CA LEU A 164 -22.25 10.56 3.94
C LEU A 164 -21.08 9.59 3.98
N LEU A 165 -20.44 9.40 5.14
CA LEU A 165 -19.32 8.47 5.30
C LEU A 165 -19.74 7.04 4.94
N LEU A 166 -20.86 6.56 5.48
CA LEU A 166 -21.36 5.20 5.23
C LEU A 166 -21.73 4.96 3.76
N MET A 167 -22.19 5.98 3.05
CA MET A 167 -22.45 5.89 1.61
C MET A 167 -21.17 6.07 0.77
N PHE A 168 -20.19 6.86 1.22
CA PHE A 168 -18.99 7.17 0.47
C PHE A 168 -17.93 6.05 0.51
N LEU A 169 -17.90 5.28 1.61
CA LEU A 169 -17.07 4.08 1.77
C LEU A 169 -17.31 3.03 0.66
N PRO A 170 -18.54 2.51 0.46
CA PRO A 170 -18.80 1.54 -0.59
C PRO A 170 -18.60 2.15 -1.98
N TYR A 171 -18.93 3.43 -2.18
CA TYR A 171 -18.63 4.14 -3.44
C TYR A 171 -17.13 4.11 -3.77
N THR A 172 -16.30 4.46 -2.81
CA THR A 172 -14.83 4.50 -2.99
C THR A 172 -14.28 3.11 -3.29
N MET A 173 -14.76 2.08 -2.59
CA MET A 173 -14.37 0.70 -2.85
C MET A 173 -14.76 0.25 -4.27
N LEU A 174 -15.99 0.52 -4.69
CA LEU A 174 -16.50 0.14 -6.00
C LEU A 174 -15.79 0.89 -7.13
N PHE A 175 -15.57 2.21 -6.96
CA PHE A 175 -14.85 3.03 -7.93
C PHE A 175 -13.41 2.55 -8.11
N ASN A 176 -12.70 2.29 -7.01
CA ASN A 176 -11.32 1.79 -7.07
C ASN A 176 -11.25 0.45 -7.81
N TRP A 177 -12.15 -0.48 -7.47
CA TRP A 177 -12.22 -1.77 -8.14
C TRP A 177 -12.54 -1.64 -9.64
N ALA A 178 -13.52 -0.80 -10.00
CA ALA A 178 -13.88 -0.57 -11.39
C ALA A 178 -12.72 0.07 -12.19
N TYR A 179 -12.04 1.06 -11.61
CA TYR A 179 -10.91 1.73 -12.24
C TYR A 179 -9.76 0.75 -12.49
N ASP A 180 -9.42 -0.07 -11.50
CA ASP A 180 -8.33 -1.06 -11.61
C ASP A 180 -8.68 -2.13 -12.65
N ALA A 181 -9.92 -2.63 -12.68
CA ALA A 181 -10.37 -3.59 -13.70
C ALA A 181 -10.33 -3.02 -15.13
N VAL A 182 -10.71 -1.74 -15.31
CA VAL A 182 -10.62 -1.06 -16.62
C VAL A 182 -9.16 -0.88 -17.01
N ARG A 183 -8.30 -0.46 -16.08
CA ARG A 183 -6.88 -0.26 -16.33
C ARG A 183 -6.18 -1.55 -16.73
N GLU A 184 -6.44 -2.65 -16.03
CA GLU A 184 -5.92 -3.98 -16.38
C GLU A 184 -6.32 -4.37 -17.81
N ARG A 185 -7.59 -4.21 -18.18
CA ARG A 185 -8.06 -4.50 -19.55
C ARG A 185 -7.38 -3.64 -20.62
N LEU A 186 -7.14 -2.35 -20.34
CA LEU A 186 -6.46 -1.45 -21.29
C LEU A 186 -4.98 -1.80 -21.45
N VAL A 187 -4.31 -2.19 -20.37
CA VAL A 187 -2.91 -2.62 -20.41
C VAL A 187 -2.77 -3.92 -21.19
N GLN A 188 -3.63 -4.92 -20.93
CA GLN A 188 -3.65 -6.18 -21.67
C GLN A 188 -3.87 -5.96 -23.18
N ARG A 189 -4.76 -5.04 -23.56
CA ARG A 189 -5.01 -4.67 -24.96
C ARG A 189 -3.79 -4.04 -25.66
N ARG A 190 -3.03 -3.19 -24.96
CA ARG A 190 -1.79 -2.62 -25.52
C ARG A 190 -0.72 -3.68 -25.74
N MET A 191 -0.55 -4.61 -24.80
CA MET A 191 0.45 -5.68 -24.96
C MET A 191 0.09 -6.59 -26.14
N ALA A 192 -1.19 -6.99 -26.26
CA ALA A 192 -1.67 -7.80 -27.39
C ALA A 192 -1.53 -7.10 -28.76
N SER A 193 -1.53 -5.77 -28.80
CA SER A 193 -1.37 -5.00 -30.05
C SER A 193 0.09 -4.74 -30.44
N CYS A 194 1.06 -5.00 -29.55
CA CYS A 194 2.50 -4.96 -29.86
C CYS A 194 3.04 -6.33 -30.29
N GLU A 195 2.28 -7.41 -30.03
CA GLU A 195 2.65 -8.79 -30.35
C GLU A 195 2.06 -9.28 -31.69
N ALA A 196 1.22 -8.46 -32.34
CA ALA A 196 0.59 -8.70 -33.64
C ALA A 196 1.15 -7.74 -34.70
#